data_AF-A0A1G7VPU3-F1
#
_entry.id   AF-A0A1G7VPU3-F1
#
_cell.length_a   1.000
_cell.length_b   1.000
_cell.length_c   1.000
_cell.angle_alpha   90.00
_cell.angle_beta   90.00
_cell.angle_gamma   90.00
#
_symmetry.space_group_name_H-M   'P 1'
#
loop_
_entity.id
_entity.type
_entity.pdbx_description
1 polymer ?
#
loop_
_entity_poly.entity_id
_entity_poly.type
_entity_poly.pdbx_seq_one_letter_code
_entity_poly.pdbx_strand_id
1 'polypeptide(L)'
;MSSNSPVPVSRTPVPVPRTAVPIGISDPVEQARTELKAALAAIELKANVPKRVAEATDREVSRARGFARRNPGATTAIVAAAAAAVGTIVWAAVRAYTR
;
A
#
# COMPACT_ATOMS: atom_id res chain seq x y z
N MET A 1 41.81 41.48 8.09
CA MET A 1 40.33 41.52 8.16
C MET A 1 39.81 40.08 8.20
N SER A 2 39.21 39.64 9.31
CA SER A 2 38.51 38.35 9.40
C SER A 2 37.04 38.63 9.69
N SER A 3 36.17 38.46 8.69
CA SER A 3 34.72 38.60 8.85
C SER A 3 34.16 37.22 9.12
N ASN A 4 33.87 36.93 10.39
CA ASN A 4 33.18 35.72 10.81
C ASN A 4 31.78 36.14 11.29
N SER A 5 30.90 36.47 10.35
CA SER A 5 29.52 36.80 10.66
C SER A 5 28.68 35.51 10.72
N PRO A 6 27.91 35.27 11.79
CA PRO A 6 27.07 34.09 11.90
C PRO A 6 25.95 34.12 10.86
N VAL A 7 25.79 33.04 10.10
CA VAL A 7 24.73 32.87 9.11
C VAL A 7 23.39 32.69 9.85
N PRO A 8 22.36 33.52 9.57
CA PRO A 8 21.05 33.36 10.18
C PRO A 8 20.38 32.09 9.64
N VAL A 9 20.25 31.07 10.49
CA VAL A 9 19.53 29.83 10.16
C VAL A 9 18.04 30.17 10.05
N SER A 10 17.54 30.33 8.83
CA SER A 10 16.12 30.60 8.57
C SER A 10 15.27 29.45 9.11
N ARG A 11 14.32 29.74 10.01
CA ARG A 11 13.36 28.77 10.59
C ARG A 11 12.24 28.42 9.59
N THR A 12 12.57 28.20 8.32
CA THR A 12 11.57 27.79 7.34
C THR A 12 11.27 26.32 7.59
N PRO A 13 10.04 25.92 7.98
CA PRO A 13 9.75 24.52 8.25
C PRO A 13 9.88 23.74 6.94
N VAL A 14 10.94 22.93 6.83
CA VAL A 14 11.09 22.00 5.70
C VAL A 14 9.96 20.98 5.80
N PRO A 15 9.16 20.75 4.73
CA PRO A 15 8.11 19.75 4.76
C PRO A 15 8.69 18.37 5.04
N VAL A 16 8.48 17.87 6.25
CA VAL A 16 8.93 16.54 6.68
C VAL A 16 7.80 15.52 6.49
N PRO A 17 8.09 14.33 5.94
CA PRO A 17 7.12 13.24 5.89
C PRO A 17 6.57 12.92 7.28
N ARG A 18 5.29 12.56 7.38
CA ARG A 18 4.65 12.24 8.67
C ARG A 18 5.27 11.04 9.40
N THR A 19 6.06 10.24 8.70
CA THR A 19 6.81 9.09 9.22
C THR A 19 8.23 9.46 9.65
N ALA A 20 8.64 10.71 9.50
CA ALA A 20 9.97 11.22 9.84
C ALA A 20 9.89 12.16 11.05
N VAL A 21 11.00 12.22 11.79
CA VAL A 21 11.13 13.08 12.97
C VAL A 21 11.76 14.41 12.53
N PRO A 22 11.15 15.57 12.88
CA PRO A 22 11.74 16.87 12.61
C PRO A 22 13.09 17.05 13.31
N ILE A 23 14.05 17.61 12.59
CA ILE A 23 15.39 17.92 13.12
C ILE A 23 15.32 19.23 13.93
N GLY A 24 15.96 19.28 15.10
CA GLY A 24 16.05 20.51 15.92
C GLY A 24 15.09 20.59 17.12
N ILE A 25 14.49 19.47 17.53
CA ILE A 25 13.76 19.39 18.81
C ILE A 25 14.79 19.31 19.94
N SER A 26 14.79 20.29 20.84
CA SER A 26 15.73 20.37 21.96
C SER A 26 15.19 19.77 23.27
N ASP A 27 13.85 19.66 23.38
CA ASP A 27 13.21 19.04 24.54
C ASP A 27 13.13 17.52 24.34
N PRO A 28 13.74 16.72 25.23
CA PRO A 28 13.72 15.25 25.12
C PRO A 28 12.31 14.66 25.15
N VAL A 29 11.36 15.28 25.87
CA VAL A 29 9.98 14.77 25.98
C VAL A 29 9.23 14.96 24.67
N GLU A 30 9.33 16.15 24.08
CA GLU A 30 8.74 16.45 22.78
C GLU A 30 9.40 15.61 21.67
N GLN A 31 10.71 15.35 21.75
CA GLN A 31 11.38 14.47 20.81
C GLN A 31 10.81 13.05 20.86
N ALA A 32 10.70 12.46 22.05
CA ALA A 32 10.17 11.11 22.24
C ALA A 32 8.72 10.98 21.76
N ARG A 33 7.88 12.00 22.01
CA ARG A 33 6.49 12.04 21.50
C ARG A 33 6.45 12.07 19.98
N THR A 34 7.37 12.80 19.36
CA THR A 34 7.42 12.95 17.90
C THR A 34 7.94 11.67 17.24
N GLU A 35 8.91 11.00 17.85
CA GLU A 35 9.40 9.68 17.45
C GLU A 35 8.30 8.63 17.51
N LEU A 36 7.52 8.58 18.61
CA LEU A 36 6.40 7.64 18.74
C LEU A 36 5.32 7.88 17.67
N LYS A 37 4.96 9.14 17.42
CA LYS A 37 3.99 9.51 16.38
C LYS A 37 4.49 9.15 14.98
N ALA A 38 5.77 9.39 14.70
CA ALA A 38 6.39 9.04 13.42
C ALA A 38 6.44 7.51 13.22
N ALA A 39 6.78 6.76 14.26
CA ALA A 39 6.77 5.30 14.24
C ALA A 39 5.35 4.74 14.03
N LEU A 40 4.34 5.30 14.71
CA LEU A 40 2.94 4.91 14.51
C LEU A 40 2.46 5.20 13.09
N ALA A 41 2.77 6.38 12.55
CA ALA A 41 2.44 6.72 11.17
C ALA A 41 3.15 5.79 10.17
N ALA A 42 4.39 5.37 10.48
CA ALA A 42 5.11 4.41 9.66
C ALA A 42 4.47 3.01 9.73
N ILE A 43 3.99 2.60 10.90
CA ILE A 43 3.22 1.36 11.08
C ILE A 43 1.90 1.46 10.32
N GLU A 44 1.15 2.55 10.44
CA GLU A 44 -0.11 2.75 9.71
C GLU A 44 0.10 2.67 8.20
N LEU A 45 1.15 3.31 7.67
CA LEU A 45 1.51 3.24 6.26
C LEU A 45 1.92 1.82 5.83
N LYS A 46 2.64 1.08 6.67
CA LYS A 46 3.15 -0.27 6.36
C LYS A 46 2.06 -1.34 6.53
N ALA A 47 1.22 -1.20 7.54
CA ALA A 47 0.09 -2.05 7.86
C ALA A 47 -1.13 -1.75 6.98
N ASN A 48 -1.05 -0.74 6.10
CA ASN A 48 -2.07 -0.46 5.08
C ASN A 48 -2.07 -1.52 3.95
N VAL A 49 -2.12 -2.80 4.33
CA VAL A 49 -2.35 -3.95 3.47
C VAL A 49 -3.63 -3.75 2.65
N PRO A 50 -4.76 -3.23 3.18
CA PRO A 50 -5.95 -2.99 2.38
C PRO A 50 -5.68 -2.09 1.17
N LYS A 51 -4.96 -0.98 1.34
CA LYS A 51 -4.60 -0.10 0.22
C LYS A 51 -3.66 -0.77 -0.77
N ARG A 52 -2.69 -1.54 -0.30
CA ARG A 52 -1.78 -2.30 -1.18
C ARG A 52 -2.52 -3.35 -2.01
N VAL A 53 -3.49 -4.03 -1.40
CA VAL A 53 -4.36 -4.99 -2.07
C VAL A 53 -5.26 -4.28 -3.07
N ALA A 54 -5.86 -3.15 -2.72
CA ALA A 54 -6.67 -2.35 -3.64
C ALA A 54 -5.86 -1.91 -4.86
N GLU A 55 -4.67 -1.34 -4.67
CA GLU A 55 -3.80 -0.92 -5.76
C GLU A 55 -3.34 -2.09 -6.65
N ALA A 56 -3.02 -3.24 -6.04
CA ALA A 56 -2.68 -4.45 -6.79
C ALA A 56 -3.88 -4.94 -7.61
N THR A 57 -5.07 -4.92 -7.01
CA THR A 57 -6.32 -5.33 -7.66
C THR A 57 -6.64 -4.40 -8.84
N ASP A 58 -6.56 -3.08 -8.66
CA ASP A 58 -6.84 -2.11 -9.73
C ASP A 58 -5.93 -2.30 -10.94
N ARG A 59 -4.64 -2.58 -10.71
CA ARG A 59 -3.67 -2.88 -11.77
C ARG A 59 -4.07 -4.14 -12.55
N GLU A 60 -4.43 -5.21 -11.85
CA GLU A 60 -4.85 -6.46 -12.47
C GLU A 60 -6.18 -6.33 -13.21
N VAL A 61 -7.16 -5.61 -12.64
CA VAL A 61 -8.44 -5.33 -13.30
C VAL A 61 -8.22 -4.55 -14.60
N SER A 62 -7.34 -3.55 -14.58
CA SER A 62 -7.00 -2.78 -15.80
C SER A 62 -6.37 -3.67 -16.88
N ARG A 63 -5.44 -4.55 -16.50
CA ARG A 63 -4.82 -5.53 -17.42
C ARG A 63 -5.85 -6.50 -17.99
N ALA A 64 -6.71 -7.07 -17.14
CA ALA A 64 -7.76 -8.00 -17.53
C ALA A 64 -8.75 -7.34 -18.51
N ARG A 65 -9.17 -6.09 -18.24
CA ARG A 65 -10.01 -5.32 -19.16
C ARG A 65 -9.33 -5.10 -20.51
N GLY A 66 -8.03 -4.78 -20.51
CA GLY A 66 -7.25 -4.63 -21.74
C GLY A 66 -7.14 -5.94 -22.53
N PHE A 67 -6.99 -7.09 -21.86
CA PHE A 67 -7.01 -8.41 -22.49
C PHE A 67 -8.39 -8.75 -23.06
N ALA A 68 -9.45 -8.52 -22.29
CA ALA A 68 -10.84 -8.76 -22.69
C ALA A 68 -11.22 -8.00 -23.95
N ARG A 69 -10.80 -6.73 -24.07
CA ARG A 69 -11.05 -5.92 -25.27
C ARG A 69 -10.29 -6.42 -26.50
N ARG A 70 -9.09 -6.97 -26.32
CA ARG A 70 -8.24 -7.46 -27.43
C ARG A 70 -8.67 -8.82 -27.93
N ASN A 71 -9.12 -9.70 -27.06
CA ASN A 71 -9.53 -11.06 -27.42
C ASN A 71 -10.75 -11.52 -26.60
N PRO A 72 -11.96 -11.11 -27.00
CA PRO A 72 -13.17 -11.38 -26.24
C PRO A 72 -13.47 -12.88 -26.17
N GLY A 73 -13.29 -13.62 -27.27
CA GLY A 73 -13.56 -15.06 -27.32
C GLY A 73 -12.68 -15.87 -26.35
N ALA A 74 -11.37 -15.60 -26.33
CA ALA A 74 -10.45 -16.24 -25.38
C ALA A 74 -10.80 -15.90 -23.93
N THR A 75 -11.23 -14.67 -23.67
CA THR A 75 -11.64 -14.23 -22.32
C THR A 75 -12.87 -14.98 -21.85
N THR A 76 -13.90 -15.10 -22.68
CA THR A 76 -15.10 -15.88 -22.35
C THR A 76 -14.76 -17.34 -22.06
N ALA A 77 -13.89 -17.95 -22.87
CA ALA A 77 -13.45 -19.33 -22.66
C ALA A 77 -12.73 -19.51 -21.31
N ILE A 78 -11.82 -18.60 -20.94
CA ILE A 78 -11.12 -18.63 -19.66
C ILE A 78 -12.09 -18.50 -18.49
N VAL A 79 -13.03 -17.54 -18.56
CA VAL A 79 -14.03 -17.33 -17.50
C VAL A 79 -14.92 -18.55 -17.34
N ALA A 80 -15.39 -19.14 -18.44
CA ALA A 80 -16.21 -20.34 -18.41
C ALA A 80 -15.45 -21.53 -17.81
N ALA A 81 -14.19 -21.74 -18.21
CA ALA A 81 -13.35 -22.80 -17.67
C ALA A 81 -13.10 -22.63 -16.16
N ALA A 82 -12.83 -21.40 -15.71
CA ALA A 82 -12.65 -21.10 -14.29
C ALA A 82 -13.95 -21.36 -13.48
N ALA A 83 -15.10 -20.93 -13.99
CA ALA A 83 -16.39 -21.18 -13.36
C ALA A 83 -16.70 -22.67 -13.27
N ALA A 84 -16.47 -23.42 -14.34
CA ALA A 84 -16.62 -24.86 -14.36
C ALA A 84 -15.72 -25.52 -13.32
N ALA A 85 -14.44 -25.16 -13.27
CA ALA A 85 -13.47 -25.70 -12.31
C ALA A 85 -13.94 -25.52 -10.86
N VAL A 86 -14.36 -24.31 -10.48
CA VAL A 86 -14.88 -24.02 -9.14
C VAL A 86 -16.13 -24.85 -8.86
N GLY A 87 -17.07 -24.92 -9.80
CA GLY A 87 -18.27 -25.75 -9.67
C GLY A 87 -17.94 -27.22 -9.42
N THR A 88 -17.00 -27.80 -10.18
CA THR A 88 -16.53 -29.18 -9.97
C THR A 88 -15.87 -29.37 -8.62
N ILE A 89 -15.05 -28.43 -8.15
CA ILE A 89 -14.39 -28.53 -6.84
C ILE A 89 -15.45 -28.56 -5.73
N VAL A 90 -16.41 -27.64 -5.76
CA VAL A 90 -17.49 -27.57 -4.77
C VAL A 90 -18.35 -28.82 -4.81
N TRP A 91 -18.77 -29.25 -6.00
CA TRP A 91 -19.55 -30.47 -6.17
C TRP A 91 -18.82 -31.69 -5.63
N ALA A 92 -17.53 -31.85 -5.97
CA ALA A 92 -16.72 -32.98 -5.52
C ALA A 92 -16.55 -32.97 -3.98
N ALA A 93 -16.36 -31.80 -3.37
CA ALA A 93 -16.26 -31.68 -1.92
C ALA A 93 -17.57 -32.08 -1.21
N VAL A 94 -18.71 -31.56 -1.68
CA VAL A 94 -20.03 -31.94 -1.14
C VAL A 94 -20.27 -33.44 -1.33
N ARG A 95 -19.93 -33.95 -2.51
CA ARG A 95 -20.07 -35.37 -2.85
C ARG A 95 -19.23 -36.27 -1.96
N ALA A 96 -17.99 -35.88 -1.65
CA ALA A 96 -17.10 -36.62 -0.77
C ALA A 96 -17.55 -36.59 0.69
N TYR A 97 -18.22 -35.50 1.12
CA TYR A 97 -18.74 -35.39 2.48
C TYR A 97 -20.06 -36.14 2.69
N THR A 98 -20.87 -36.28 1.64
CA THR A 98 -22.22 -36.89 1.71
C THR A 98 -22.24 -38.39 1.37
N ARG A 99 -21.09 -39.00 1.07
CA ARG A 99 -20.93 -40.41 0.75
C ARG A 99 -20.07 -41.09 1.79
#